data_AF-A0A923RA05-F1
#
_entry.id   AF-A0A923RA05-F1
#
_cell.length_a   1.000
_cell.length_b   1.000
_cell.length_c   1.000
_cell.angle_alpha   90.00
_cell.angle_beta   90.00
_cell.angle_gamma   90.00
#
_symmetry.space_group_name_H-M   'P 1'
#
loop_
_entity.id
_entity.type
_entity.pdbx_description
1 polymer ?
#
loop_
_entity_poly.entity_id
_entity_poly.type
_entity_poly.pdbx_seq_one_letter_code
_entity_poly.pdbx_strand_id
1 'polypeptide(L)'
;MEKNLNFYRFNILNLAYSLIVIGWGAFVRASGSGAGCGAHWPLCNGEVIPTSQRLQTLIEFTHRGSSGISIALVAIGFFWARRLAEKGSPIRKAAGLTAIAIVLEALLGAGLVLLRLVEFDQSALRAFSISLHSVNTLFLLGSIATLTFFSKSPEAYLRKPSRLFPRDRLFIFTLCAFLALAVSGAVTALGDTLFPSTNLMSGMNEDFRAGAHFLV
;
A
#
# COMPACT_ATOMS: atom_id res chain seq x y z
N MET A 1 8.04 -19.91 -23.98
CA MET A 1 8.92 -18.78 -23.59
C MET A 1 8.21 -17.42 -23.70
N GLU A 2 7.57 -17.11 -24.83
CA GLU A 2 6.88 -15.83 -25.07
C GLU A 2 5.75 -15.49 -24.07
N LYS A 3 4.90 -16.46 -23.70
CA LYS A 3 3.83 -16.26 -22.70
C LYS A 3 4.35 -15.80 -21.32
N ASN A 4 5.51 -16.31 -20.90
CA ASN A 4 6.15 -15.90 -19.65
C ASN A 4 6.70 -14.47 -19.73
N LEU A 5 7.23 -14.08 -20.90
CA LEU A 5 7.74 -12.73 -21.13
C LEU A 5 6.61 -11.69 -21.10
N ASN A 6 5.46 -11.98 -21.72
CA ASN A 6 4.30 -11.09 -21.68
C ASN A 6 3.74 -10.95 -20.26
N PHE A 7 3.65 -12.05 -19.51
CA PHE A 7 3.22 -12.00 -18.12
C PHE A 7 4.23 -11.26 -17.22
N TYR A 8 5.53 -11.42 -17.45
CA TYR A 8 6.57 -10.65 -16.78
C TYR A 8 6.42 -9.14 -17.04
N ARG A 9 6.27 -8.73 -18.30
CA ARG A 9 6.07 -7.31 -18.68
C ARG A 9 4.81 -6.74 -18.03
N PHE A 10 3.72 -7.51 -18.04
CA PHE A 10 2.49 -7.15 -17.35
C PHE A 10 2.72 -6.90 -15.86
N ASN A 11 3.45 -7.79 -15.17
CA ASN A 11 3.71 -7.62 -13.74
C ASN A 11 4.64 -6.43 -13.43
N ILE A 12 5.59 -6.12 -14.32
CA ILE A 12 6.40 -4.88 -14.22
C ILE A 12 5.51 -3.64 -14.32
N LEU A 13 4.58 -3.61 -15.28
CA LEU A 13 3.61 -2.52 -15.41
C LEU A 13 2.71 -2.41 -14.18
N ASN A 14 2.23 -3.54 -13.66
CA ASN A 14 1.42 -3.56 -12.44
C ASN A 14 2.20 -3.04 -11.21
N LEU A 15 3.47 -3.41 -11.09
CA LEU A 15 4.35 -2.90 -10.03
C LEU A 15 4.57 -1.39 -10.14
N ALA A 16 4.89 -0.90 -11.34
CA ALA A 16 5.06 0.53 -11.60
C ALA A 16 3.77 1.32 -11.34
N TYR A 17 2.63 0.79 -11.78
CA TYR A 17 1.32 1.37 -11.52
C TYR A 17 1.02 1.45 -10.02
N SER A 18 1.29 0.37 -9.27
CA SER A 18 1.09 0.34 -7.82
C SER A 18 1.91 1.42 -7.10
N LEU A 19 3.15 1.67 -7.54
CA LEU A 19 3.97 2.76 -6.99
C LEU A 19 3.35 4.14 -7.23
N ILE A 20 2.75 4.37 -8.40
CA ILE A 20 2.04 5.62 -8.71
C ILE A 20 0.81 5.77 -7.79
N VAL A 21 0.03 4.70 -7.60
CA VAL A 21 -1.15 4.72 -6.72
C VAL A 21 -0.77 5.01 -5.27
N ILE A 22 0.35 4.44 -4.79
CA ILE A 22 0.88 4.69 -3.45
C ILE A 22 1.31 6.15 -3.30
N GLY A 23 2.03 6.70 -4.30
CA GLY A 23 2.39 8.11 -4.31
C GLY A 23 1.15 9.02 -4.27
N TRP A 24 0.12 8.68 -5.03
CA TRP A 24 -1.16 9.42 -5.00
C TRP A 24 -1.87 9.28 -3.65
N GLY A 25 -1.86 8.11 -3.01
CA GLY A 25 -2.39 7.92 -1.65
C GLY A 25 -1.65 8.74 -0.59
N ALA A 26 -0.32 8.85 -0.70
CA ALA A 26 0.47 9.76 0.14
C ALA A 26 0.06 11.22 -0.08
N PHE A 27 -0.19 11.62 -1.33
CA PHE A 27 -0.67 12.95 -1.67
C PHE A 27 -2.09 13.23 -1.13
N VAL A 28 -3.01 12.26 -1.16
CA VAL A 28 -4.35 12.38 -0.55
C VAL A 28 -4.24 12.76 0.93
N ARG A 29 -3.34 12.10 1.67
CA ARG A 29 -3.09 12.42 3.09
C ARG A 29 -2.46 13.81 3.23
N ALA A 30 -1.36 14.07 2.54
CA ALA A 30 -0.61 15.33 2.67
C ALA A 30 -1.44 16.57 2.27
N SER A 31 -2.37 16.42 1.33
CA SER A 31 -3.30 17.48 0.91
C SER A 31 -4.51 17.64 1.83
N GLY A 32 -4.64 16.83 2.89
CA GLY A 32 -5.81 16.84 3.76
C GLY A 32 -7.10 16.38 3.08
N SER A 33 -7.01 15.63 1.97
CA SER A 33 -8.16 15.22 1.15
C SER A 33 -8.77 13.88 1.58
N GLY A 34 -8.41 13.36 2.75
CA GLY A 34 -8.78 12.01 3.19
C GLY A 34 -10.27 11.79 3.44
N ALA A 35 -11.08 12.85 3.55
CA ALA A 35 -12.54 12.76 3.64
C ALA A 35 -13.27 13.56 2.54
N GLY A 36 -12.61 13.83 1.41
CA GLY A 36 -13.21 14.50 0.25
C GLY A 36 -14.48 13.82 -0.31
N CYS A 37 -14.64 12.52 -0.12
CA CYS A 37 -15.81 11.71 -0.48
C CYS A 37 -16.76 11.42 0.70
N GLY A 38 -16.48 11.99 1.87
CA GLY A 38 -17.16 11.71 3.14
C GLY A 38 -17.00 10.25 3.59
N ALA A 39 -17.79 9.84 4.58
CA ALA A 39 -17.82 8.45 5.07
C ALA A 39 -18.61 7.50 4.16
N HIS A 40 -18.46 7.64 2.84
CA HIS A 40 -19.08 6.79 1.84
C HIS A 40 -18.02 5.90 1.19
N TRP A 41 -18.35 4.64 0.99
CA TRP A 41 -17.53 3.69 0.23
C TRP A 41 -18.44 2.56 -0.27
N PRO A 42 -18.34 2.10 -1.53
CA PRO A 42 -17.34 2.47 -2.54
C PRO A 42 -17.61 3.80 -3.25
N LEU A 43 -18.86 4.29 -3.21
CA LEU A 43 -19.28 5.55 -3.85
C LEU A 43 -18.66 6.77 -3.17
N CYS A 44 -18.56 7.87 -3.92
CA CYS A 44 -18.05 9.15 -3.42
C CYS A 44 -19.25 10.09 -3.19
N ASN A 45 -19.56 10.42 -1.93
CA ASN A 45 -20.78 11.19 -1.59
C ASN A 45 -22.08 10.57 -2.13
N GLY A 46 -22.16 9.25 -2.25
CA GLY A 46 -23.32 8.54 -2.82
C GLY A 46 -23.38 8.52 -4.35
N GLU A 47 -22.39 9.11 -5.03
CA GLU A 47 -22.31 9.17 -6.49
C GLU A 47 -21.20 8.27 -7.04
N VAL A 48 -21.40 7.74 -8.25
CA VAL A 48 -20.37 6.97 -8.98
C VAL A 48 -19.33 7.90 -9.61
N ILE A 49 -19.77 9.04 -10.13
CA ILE A 49 -18.93 10.11 -10.63
C ILE A 49 -19.34 11.37 -9.86
N PRO A 50 -18.43 11.99 -9.09
CA PRO A 50 -18.78 13.14 -8.27
C PRO A 50 -19.15 14.33 -9.15
N THR A 51 -20.29 14.95 -8.84
CA THR A 51 -20.73 16.22 -9.44
C THR A 51 -20.07 17.43 -8.77
N SER A 52 -19.63 17.27 -7.52
CA SER A 52 -18.90 18.28 -6.77
C SER A 52 -17.52 18.56 -7.38
N GLN A 53 -17.24 19.84 -7.66
CA GLN A 53 -15.94 20.29 -8.17
C GLN A 53 -14.94 20.62 -7.06
N ARG A 54 -15.19 20.20 -5.81
CA ARG A 54 -14.22 20.40 -4.71
C ARG A 54 -12.94 19.61 -5.00
N LEU A 55 -11.80 20.29 -4.90
CA LEU A 55 -10.50 19.69 -5.18
C LEU A 55 -10.23 18.45 -4.32
N GLN A 56 -10.58 18.47 -3.03
CA GLN A 56 -10.43 17.32 -2.13
C GLN A 56 -11.23 16.09 -2.61
N THR A 57 -12.47 16.30 -3.05
CA THR A 57 -13.31 15.25 -3.62
C THR A 57 -12.69 14.65 -4.87
N LEU A 58 -12.15 15.48 -5.78
CA LEU A 58 -11.47 15.00 -6.98
C LEU A 58 -10.19 14.21 -6.64
N ILE A 59 -9.42 14.66 -5.65
CA ILE A 59 -8.19 13.99 -5.21
C ILE A 59 -8.50 12.60 -4.65
N GLU A 60 -9.46 12.51 -3.71
CA GLU A 60 -9.84 11.23 -3.10
C GLU A 60 -10.52 10.30 -4.11
N PHE A 61 -11.41 10.83 -4.95
CA PHE A 61 -12.07 10.06 -6.00
C PHE A 61 -11.05 9.46 -6.98
N THR A 62 -10.05 10.23 -7.41
CA THR A 62 -8.97 9.74 -8.28
C THR A 62 -8.16 8.64 -7.61
N HIS A 63 -7.93 8.73 -6.30
CA HIS A 63 -7.26 7.67 -5.55
C HIS A 63 -8.07 6.37 -5.53
N ARG A 64 -9.39 6.47 -5.30
CA ARG A 64 -10.31 5.33 -5.31
C ARG A 64 -10.39 4.69 -6.69
N GLY A 65 -10.52 5.50 -7.74
CA GLY A 65 -10.56 5.03 -9.12
C GLY A 65 -9.27 4.31 -9.53
N SER A 66 -8.11 4.90 -9.21
CA SER A 66 -6.82 4.27 -9.47
C SER A 66 -6.59 2.98 -8.66
N SER A 67 -7.05 2.94 -7.41
CA SER A 67 -7.08 1.71 -6.60
C SER A 67 -7.99 0.63 -7.22
N GLY A 68 -9.11 1.03 -7.81
CA GLY A 68 -9.98 0.12 -8.57
C GLY A 68 -9.29 -0.50 -9.78
N ILE A 69 -8.46 0.27 -10.50
CA ILE A 69 -7.61 -0.25 -11.58
C ILE A 69 -6.57 -1.24 -11.02
N SER A 70 -5.94 -0.95 -9.88
CA SER A 70 -5.03 -1.90 -9.22
C SER A 70 -5.71 -3.24 -8.91
N ILE A 71 -6.95 -3.21 -8.40
CA ILE A 71 -7.75 -4.43 -8.17
C ILE A 71 -7.96 -5.19 -9.48
N ALA A 72 -8.32 -4.50 -10.56
CA ALA A 72 -8.51 -5.12 -11.86
C ALA A 72 -7.22 -5.74 -12.41
N LEU A 73 -6.08 -5.05 -12.31
CA LEU A 73 -4.77 -5.56 -12.71
C LEU A 73 -4.38 -6.81 -11.90
N VAL A 74 -4.58 -6.78 -10.58
CA VAL A 74 -4.31 -7.96 -9.74
C VAL A 74 -5.23 -9.13 -10.10
N ALA A 75 -6.52 -8.87 -10.36
CA ALA A 75 -7.46 -9.91 -10.78
C ALA A 75 -7.04 -10.54 -12.13
N ILE A 76 -6.68 -9.72 -13.12
CA ILE A 76 -6.15 -10.18 -14.41
C ILE A 76 -4.90 -11.03 -14.18
N GLY A 77 -3.95 -10.54 -13.38
CA GLY A 77 -2.72 -11.25 -13.05
C GLY A 77 -2.98 -12.60 -12.37
N PHE A 78 -3.94 -12.65 -11.45
CA PHE A 78 -4.35 -13.87 -10.76
C PHE A 78 -4.92 -14.92 -11.71
N PHE A 79 -5.90 -14.54 -12.56
CA PHE A 79 -6.49 -15.49 -13.52
C PHE A 79 -5.50 -15.89 -14.61
N TRP A 80 -4.62 -14.98 -15.05
CA TRP A 80 -3.55 -15.30 -15.99
C TRP A 80 -2.56 -16.30 -15.39
N ALA A 81 -2.10 -16.09 -14.16
CA ALA A 81 -1.22 -17.02 -13.45
C ALA A 81 -1.82 -18.44 -13.35
N ARG A 82 -3.14 -18.55 -13.15
CA ARG A 82 -3.85 -19.85 -13.12
C ARG A 82 -3.85 -20.59 -14.46
N ARG A 83 -3.82 -19.86 -15.58
CA ARG A 83 -3.74 -20.41 -16.94
C ARG A 83 -2.29 -20.68 -17.36
N LEU A 84 -1.34 -19.94 -16.80
CA LEU A 84 0.08 -20.02 -17.16
C LEU A 84 0.81 -21.15 -16.44
N ALA A 85 0.49 -21.40 -15.17
CA ALA A 85 1.27 -22.28 -14.31
C ALA A 85 0.42 -23.36 -13.61
N GLU A 86 1.06 -24.46 -13.24
CA GLU A 86 0.43 -25.59 -12.55
C GLU A 86 0.03 -25.25 -11.11
N LYS A 87 -0.96 -25.99 -10.56
CA LYS A 87 -1.38 -25.85 -9.16
C LYS A 87 -0.18 -26.09 -8.24
N GLY A 88 -0.03 -25.24 -7.22
CA GLY A 88 1.08 -25.32 -6.26
C GLY A 88 2.38 -24.63 -6.69
N SER A 89 2.50 -24.19 -7.94
CA SER A 89 3.65 -23.41 -8.41
C SER A 89 3.82 -22.10 -7.64
N PRO A 90 5.06 -21.58 -7.49
CA PRO A 90 5.30 -20.29 -6.84
C PRO A 90 4.59 -19.13 -7.52
N ILE A 91 4.44 -19.18 -8.85
CA ILE A 91 3.72 -18.17 -9.61
C ILE A 91 2.27 -18.09 -9.10
N ARG A 92 1.58 -19.23 -8.94
CA ARG A 92 0.20 -19.24 -8.42
C ARG A 92 0.12 -18.88 -6.94
N LYS A 93 1.10 -19.28 -6.13
CA LYS A 93 1.17 -18.88 -4.72
C LYS A 93 1.34 -17.37 -4.58
N ALA A 94 2.33 -16.79 -5.27
CA ALA A 94 2.58 -15.35 -5.27
C ALA A 94 1.37 -14.56 -5.80
N ALA A 95 0.76 -15.00 -6.92
CA ALA A 95 -0.46 -14.38 -7.44
C ALA A 95 -1.63 -14.47 -6.45
N GLY A 96 -1.78 -15.58 -5.72
CA GLY A 96 -2.77 -15.74 -4.67
C GLY A 96 -2.52 -14.80 -3.47
N LEU A 97 -1.27 -14.67 -3.03
CA LEU A 97 -0.89 -13.72 -1.97
C LEU A 97 -1.16 -12.28 -2.40
N THR A 98 -0.83 -11.91 -3.64
CA THR A 98 -1.16 -10.59 -4.20
C THR A 98 -2.67 -10.33 -4.23
N ALA A 99 -3.47 -11.34 -4.61
CA ALA A 99 -4.93 -11.22 -4.62
C ALA A 99 -5.51 -11.04 -3.21
N ILE A 100 -4.96 -11.71 -2.20
CA ILE A 100 -5.36 -11.51 -0.80
C ILE A 100 -4.94 -10.11 -0.33
N ALA A 101 -3.70 -9.72 -0.60
CA ALA A 101 -3.14 -8.45 -0.17
C ALA A 101 -3.92 -7.25 -0.73
N ILE A 102 -4.32 -7.26 -2.00
CA ILE A 102 -5.11 -6.15 -2.59
C ILE A 102 -6.51 -6.05 -2.00
N VAL A 103 -7.12 -7.18 -1.61
CA VAL A 103 -8.43 -7.19 -0.93
C VAL A 103 -8.29 -6.60 0.46
N LEU A 104 -7.27 -7.03 1.22
CA LEU A 104 -6.97 -6.44 2.52
C LEU A 104 -6.66 -4.94 2.41
N GLU A 105 -5.95 -4.52 1.36
CA GLU A 105 -5.63 -3.12 1.12
C GLU A 105 -6.89 -2.29 0.93
N ALA A 106 -7.80 -2.77 0.08
CA ALA A 106 -9.08 -2.11 -0.17
C ALA A 106 -9.95 -2.03 1.10
N LEU A 107 -9.97 -3.09 1.92
CA LEU A 107 -10.73 -3.12 3.17
C LEU A 107 -10.13 -2.19 4.23
N LEU A 108 -8.80 -2.14 4.37
CA LEU A 108 -8.12 -1.22 5.28
C LEU A 108 -8.35 0.24 4.86
N GLY A 109 -8.26 0.55 3.56
CA GLY A 109 -8.58 1.88 3.03
C GLY A 109 -10.04 2.27 3.24
N ALA A 110 -10.98 1.35 2.99
CA ALA A 110 -12.40 1.56 3.28
C ALA A 110 -12.65 1.80 4.78
N GLY A 111 -11.98 1.02 5.64
CA GLY A 111 -12.05 1.14 7.09
C GLY A 111 -11.62 2.52 7.59
N LEU A 112 -10.52 3.08 7.05
CA LEU A 112 -10.08 4.44 7.39
C LEU A 112 -11.19 5.48 7.16
N VAL A 113 -11.86 5.42 6.01
CA VAL A 113 -12.91 6.39 5.67
C VAL A 113 -14.21 6.13 6.43
N LEU A 114 -14.68 4.89 6.50
CA LEU A 114 -15.94 4.53 7.16
C LEU A 114 -15.89 4.76 8.68
N LEU A 115 -14.72 4.56 9.30
CA LEU A 115 -14.49 4.84 10.72
C LEU A 115 -14.07 6.29 10.98
N ARG A 116 -14.00 7.14 9.95
CA ARG A 116 -13.61 8.56 10.04
C ARG A 116 -12.21 8.78 10.64
N LEU A 117 -11.29 7.87 10.38
CA LEU A 117 -9.88 7.92 10.81
C LEU A 117 -9.01 8.67 9.79
N VAL A 118 -9.52 9.79 9.28
CA VAL A 118 -8.94 10.55 8.16
C VAL A 118 -8.79 12.04 8.52
N GLU A 119 -8.17 12.82 7.63
CA GLU A 119 -7.95 14.27 7.77
C GLU A 119 -7.23 14.71 9.04
N PHE A 120 -7.95 15.16 10.06
CA PHE A 120 -7.42 15.76 11.28
C PHE A 120 -7.63 14.91 12.54
N ASP A 121 -8.13 13.68 12.41
CA ASP A 121 -8.24 12.77 13.56
C ASP A 121 -6.84 12.48 14.16
N GLN A 122 -6.63 12.76 15.45
CA GLN A 122 -5.32 12.60 16.11
C GLN A 122 -5.25 11.30 16.93
N SER A 123 -6.23 10.41 16.76
CA SER A 123 -6.37 9.23 17.60
C SER A 123 -5.24 8.22 17.38
N ALA A 124 -4.90 7.48 18.45
CA ALA A 124 -4.00 6.34 18.35
C ALA A 124 -4.55 5.26 17.39
N LEU A 125 -5.88 5.17 17.25
CA LEU A 125 -6.52 4.23 16.33
C LEU A 125 -6.23 4.58 14.87
N ARG A 126 -6.18 5.86 14.51
CA ARG A 126 -5.73 6.29 13.18
C ARG A 126 -4.26 5.96 12.95
N ALA A 127 -3.39 6.25 13.91
CA ALA A 127 -1.96 5.94 13.81
C ALA A 127 -1.70 4.44 13.63
N PHE A 128 -2.46 3.60 14.34
CA PHE A 128 -2.43 2.16 14.16
C PHE A 128 -2.97 1.74 12.77
N SER A 129 -4.11 2.29 12.36
CA SER A 129 -4.77 1.91 11.10
C SER A 129 -3.94 2.27 9.87
N ILE A 130 -3.31 3.46 9.86
CA ILE A 130 -2.43 3.86 8.76
C ILE A 130 -1.14 3.01 8.73
N SER A 131 -0.65 2.58 9.89
CA SER A 131 0.50 1.68 10.00
C SER A 131 0.15 0.30 9.43
N LEU A 132 -1.00 -0.25 9.80
CA LEU A 132 -1.48 -1.52 9.27
C LEU A 132 -1.72 -1.46 7.76
N HIS A 133 -2.34 -0.38 7.28
CA HIS A 133 -2.50 -0.12 5.85
C HIS A 133 -1.13 -0.10 5.15
N SER A 134 -0.17 0.69 5.64
CA SER A 134 1.18 0.81 5.05
C SER A 134 1.94 -0.52 5.03
N VAL A 135 1.84 -1.34 6.09
CA VAL A 135 2.46 -2.67 6.13
C VAL A 135 1.83 -3.60 5.09
N ASN A 136 0.51 -3.56 4.92
CA ASN A 136 -0.17 -4.35 3.89
C ASN A 136 0.18 -3.86 2.47
N THR A 137 0.33 -2.55 2.26
CA THR A 137 0.81 -1.97 1.00
C THR A 137 2.20 -2.53 0.63
N LEU A 138 3.12 -2.60 1.60
CA LEU A 138 4.46 -3.15 1.39
C LEU A 138 4.42 -4.66 1.12
N PHE A 139 3.54 -5.38 1.81
CA PHE A 139 3.31 -6.79 1.54
C PHE A 139 2.77 -7.03 0.12
N LEU A 140 1.81 -6.21 -0.33
CA LEU A 140 1.28 -6.22 -1.69
C LEU A 140 2.38 -5.93 -2.73
N LEU A 141 3.19 -4.89 -2.54
CA LEU A 141 4.33 -4.61 -3.44
C LEU A 141 5.33 -5.77 -3.47
N GLY A 142 5.66 -6.32 -2.30
CA GLY A 142 6.55 -7.47 -2.18
C GLY A 142 6.01 -8.71 -2.89
N SER A 143 4.69 -8.95 -2.83
CA SER A 143 4.06 -10.08 -3.51
C SER A 143 4.02 -9.89 -5.04
N ILE A 144 3.77 -8.67 -5.53
CA ILE A 144 3.86 -8.34 -6.96
C ILE A 144 5.31 -8.48 -7.46
N ALA A 145 6.29 -8.00 -6.70
CA ALA A 145 7.71 -8.14 -7.05
C ALA A 145 8.14 -9.62 -7.09
N THR A 146 7.68 -10.41 -6.12
CA THR A 146 7.92 -11.87 -6.08
C THR A 146 7.27 -12.58 -7.28
N LEU A 147 6.03 -12.22 -7.62
CA LEU A 147 5.34 -12.73 -8.81
C LEU A 147 6.11 -12.38 -10.09
N THR A 148 6.61 -11.14 -10.18
CA THR A 148 7.42 -10.65 -11.30
C THR A 148 8.72 -11.46 -11.44
N PHE A 149 9.42 -11.70 -10.33
CA PHE A 149 10.65 -12.50 -10.29
C PHE A 149 10.41 -13.92 -10.82
N PHE A 150 9.39 -14.61 -10.31
CA PHE A 150 9.07 -15.97 -10.76
C PHE A 150 8.53 -16.02 -12.19
N SER A 151 7.96 -14.93 -12.70
CA SER A 151 7.53 -14.84 -14.10
C SER A 151 8.72 -14.75 -15.07
N LYS A 152 9.81 -14.10 -14.65
CA LYS A 152 11.06 -14.01 -15.44
C LYS A 152 11.84 -15.30 -15.45
N SER A 153 11.94 -15.95 -14.28
CA SER A 153 12.77 -17.13 -14.09
C SER A 153 11.98 -18.27 -13.43
N PRO A 154 11.06 -18.94 -14.16
CA PRO A 154 10.22 -20.00 -13.59
C PRO A 154 11.05 -21.18 -13.03
N GLU A 155 12.18 -21.48 -13.68
CA GLU A 155 13.11 -22.54 -13.29
C GLU A 155 13.87 -22.23 -11.99
N ALA A 156 13.91 -20.98 -11.55
CA ALA A 156 14.52 -20.60 -10.28
C ALA A 156 13.85 -21.31 -9.08
N TYR A 157 12.60 -21.75 -9.23
CA TYR A 157 11.92 -22.58 -8.24
C TYR A 157 12.45 -24.01 -8.14
N LEU A 158 12.89 -24.59 -9.28
CA LEU A 158 13.40 -25.96 -9.32
C LEU A 158 14.82 -26.04 -8.75
N ARG A 159 15.52 -24.91 -8.66
CA ARG A 159 16.76 -24.83 -7.89
C ARG A 159 16.41 -25.07 -6.44
N LYS A 160 16.83 -26.23 -5.90
CA LYS A 160 16.83 -26.45 -4.45
C LYS A 160 17.45 -25.20 -3.82
N PRO A 161 16.78 -24.57 -2.83
CA PRO A 161 17.41 -23.46 -2.13
C PRO A 161 18.75 -24.00 -1.64
N SER A 162 19.84 -23.45 -2.16
CA SER A 162 21.13 -23.69 -1.54
C SER A 162 20.94 -23.27 -0.08
N ARG A 163 21.39 -24.10 0.87
CA ARG A 163 21.45 -23.75 2.30
C ARG A 163 22.48 -22.64 2.53
N LEU A 164 22.45 -21.62 1.69
CA LEU A 164 23.40 -20.54 1.60
C LEU A 164 22.92 -19.49 2.59
N PHE A 165 23.55 -19.58 3.76
CA PHE A 165 23.54 -18.71 4.93
C PHE A 165 22.77 -19.26 6.15
N PRO A 166 23.36 -19.16 7.36
CA PRO A 166 22.67 -19.37 8.64
C PRO A 166 21.77 -18.14 8.92
N ARG A 167 20.73 -17.96 8.08
CA ARG A 167 20.17 -16.67 7.63
C ARG A 167 18.85 -16.25 8.25
N ASP A 168 18.11 -17.14 8.91
CA ASP A 168 16.71 -16.86 9.28
C ASP A 168 16.60 -15.72 10.28
N ARG A 169 17.48 -15.67 11.29
CA ARG A 169 17.48 -14.60 12.30
C ARG A 169 17.85 -13.25 11.71
N LEU A 170 18.86 -13.20 10.81
CA LEU A 170 19.25 -11.96 10.15
C LEU A 170 18.16 -11.48 9.19
N PHE A 171 17.56 -12.38 8.41
CA PHE A 171 16.45 -12.05 7.54
C PHE A 171 15.24 -11.52 8.32
N ILE A 172 14.86 -12.21 9.40
CA ILE A 172 13.79 -11.77 10.30
C ILE A 172 14.14 -10.40 10.89
N PHE A 173 15.37 -10.22 11.39
CA PHE A 173 15.82 -8.93 11.91
C PHE A 173 15.72 -7.82 10.87
N THR A 174 16.22 -8.03 9.65
CA THR A 174 16.14 -7.05 8.56
C THR A 174 14.70 -6.76 8.15
N LEU A 175 13.83 -7.78 8.09
CA LEU A 175 12.42 -7.60 7.80
C LEU A 175 11.72 -6.78 8.89
N CYS A 176 11.96 -7.13 10.16
CA CYS A 176 11.44 -6.39 11.31
C CYS A 176 11.94 -4.94 11.32
N ALA A 177 13.23 -4.70 11.08
CA ALA A 177 13.80 -3.36 11.00
C ALA A 177 13.21 -2.55 9.85
N PHE A 178 13.00 -3.17 8.68
CA PHE A 178 12.36 -2.53 7.53
C PHE A 178 10.89 -2.16 7.83
N LEU A 179 10.13 -3.07 8.44
CA LEU A 179 8.74 -2.80 8.82
C LEU A 179 8.66 -1.72 9.91
N ALA A 180 9.56 -1.75 10.89
CA ALA A 180 9.65 -0.72 11.91
C ALA A 180 9.93 0.65 11.27
N LEU A 181 10.91 0.74 10.37
CA LEU A 181 11.21 1.96 9.63
C LEU A 181 10.00 2.46 8.82
N ALA A 182 9.28 1.56 8.15
CA ALA A 182 8.09 1.91 7.38
C ALA A 182 6.95 2.44 8.25
N VAL A 183 6.70 1.79 9.40
CA VAL A 183 5.69 2.21 10.38
C VAL A 183 6.08 3.57 10.97
N SER A 184 7.33 3.74 11.40
CA SER A 184 7.84 5.03 11.86
C SER A 184 7.63 6.11 10.81
N GLY A 185 7.98 5.88 9.55
CA GLY A 185 7.77 6.84 8.47
C GLY A 185 6.30 7.18 8.21
N ALA A 186 5.39 6.20 8.32
CA ALA A 186 3.95 6.43 8.18
C ALA A 186 3.39 7.30 9.33
N VAL A 187 3.86 7.07 10.56
CA VAL A 187 3.49 7.84 11.75
C VAL A 187 4.08 9.25 11.69
N THR A 188 5.36 9.42 11.33
CA THR A 188 5.98 10.73 11.13
C THR A 188 5.25 11.54 10.06
N ALA A 189 4.96 10.95 8.89
CA ALA A 189 4.22 11.64 7.84
C ALA A 189 2.78 12.01 8.25
N LEU A 190 2.17 11.26 9.19
CA LEU A 190 0.90 11.62 9.80
C LEU A 190 1.07 12.82 10.75
N GLY A 191 2.10 12.80 11.59
CA GLY A 191 2.48 13.91 12.47
C GLY A 191 2.65 15.22 11.70
N ASP A 192 3.45 15.21 10.64
CA ASP A 192 3.68 16.38 9.77
C ASP A 192 2.40 16.93 9.13
N THR A 193 1.42 16.06 8.87
CA THR A 193 0.12 16.47 8.32
C THR A 193 -0.78 17.11 9.39
N LEU A 194 -0.70 16.62 10.64
CA LEU A 194 -1.54 17.04 11.75
C LEU A 194 -0.98 18.28 12.49
N PHE A 195 0.33 18.39 12.58
CA PHE A 195 1.08 19.39 13.32
C PHE A 195 2.14 20.03 12.41
N PRO A 196 1.72 20.84 11.43
CA PRO A 196 2.67 21.42 10.47
C PRO A 196 3.58 22.46 11.15
N SER A 197 4.89 22.27 11.05
CA SER A 197 5.87 23.24 11.53
C SER A 197 6.28 24.22 10.42
N THR A 198 6.54 25.48 10.79
CA THR A 198 6.90 26.53 9.81
C THR A 198 8.39 26.54 9.48
N ASN A 199 9.21 26.07 10.40
CA ASN A 199 10.66 25.98 10.26
C ASN A 199 11.23 24.90 11.21
N LEU A 200 12.45 24.44 10.91
CA LEU A 200 13.12 23.38 11.66
C LEU A 200 13.21 23.66 13.17
N MET A 201 13.53 24.90 13.55
CA MET A 201 13.69 25.27 14.96
C MET A 201 12.35 25.20 15.72
N SER A 202 11.26 25.64 15.08
CA SER A 202 9.92 25.54 15.66
C SER A 202 9.48 24.09 15.85
N GLY A 203 9.74 23.22 14.85
CA GLY A 203 9.43 21.79 14.94
C GLY A 203 10.21 21.11 16.06
N MET A 204 11.54 21.30 16.11
CA MET A 204 12.36 20.75 17.20
C MET A 204 11.88 21.20 18.59
N ASN A 205 11.46 22.46 18.72
CA ASN A 205 10.95 22.95 20.00
C ASN A 205 9.61 22.29 20.36
N GLU A 206 8.78 21.94 19.38
CA GLU A 206 7.52 21.21 19.59
C GLU A 206 7.77 19.75 19.99
N ASP A 207 8.71 19.07 19.35
CA ASP A 207 9.10 17.67 19.64
C ASP A 207 9.58 17.48 21.09
N PHE A 208 10.28 18.48 21.66
CA PHE A 208 10.84 18.41 23.01
C PHE A 208 10.02 19.13 24.09
N ARG A 209 8.83 19.63 23.77
CA ARG A 209 7.96 20.28 24.76
C ARG A 209 7.40 19.27 25.76
N ALA A 210 7.40 19.66 27.05
CA ALA A 210 6.72 18.87 28.08
C ALA A 210 5.22 18.79 27.77
N GLY A 211 4.70 17.57 27.62
CA GLY A 211 3.31 17.33 27.24
C GLY A 211 3.03 17.38 25.74
N ALA A 212 4.08 17.28 24.89
CA ALA A 212 3.91 17.09 23.46
C ALA A 212 2.97 15.90 23.16
N HIS A 213 2.16 16.06 22.11
CA HIS A 213 1.27 14.99 21.66
C HIS A 213 2.11 13.82 21.13
N PHE A 214 1.67 12.57 21.28
CA PHE A 214 2.48 11.40 20.90
C PHE A 214 2.80 11.26 19.39
N LEU A 215 2.22 12.15 18.56
CA LEU A 215 2.45 12.24 17.11
C LEU A 215 3.38 13.42 16.75
N VAL A 216 3.92 14.09 17.75
CA VAL A 216 4.91 15.17 17.69
C VAL A 216 6.18 14.65 18.37
#